data_AF-A0A9D7BRV5-F1
#
_entry.id   AF-A0A9D7BRV5-F1
#
_cell.length_a   1.000
_cell.length_b   1.000
_cell.length_c   1.000
_cell.angle_alpha   90.00
_cell.angle_beta   90.00
_cell.angle_gamma   90.00
#
_symmetry.space_group_name_H-M   'P 1'
#
loop_
_entity.id
_entity.type
_entity.pdbx_description
1 polymer ?
#
loop_
_entity_poly.entity_id
_entity_poly.type
_entity_poly.pdbx_seq_one_letter_code
_entity_poly.pdbx_strand_id
1 'polypeptide(L)'
;MPGMTVAEKVELTLIPVVGAAVWSLAAAAGASIGTGSLLLGSSVLLLLQGLVRDLWLISRRNRDAHAGAGREALCMCVESTIGVTGVVTGLAVLGSALDATLALGPEAMGAIAVVVLAIGFAIKDLVFELRPFRIRRDKDHLNIVFRWKP
;
A
#
# COMPACT_ATOMS: atom_id res chain seq x y z
N MET A 1 6.27 16.11 18.49
CA MET A 1 6.71 15.99 17.09
C MET A 1 5.97 17.00 16.23
N PRO A 2 6.43 18.26 16.15
CA PRO A 2 5.74 19.29 15.36
C PRO A 2 6.18 19.17 13.89
N GLY A 3 5.23 18.88 13.00
CA GLY A 3 5.47 18.76 11.55
C GLY A 3 4.67 17.68 10.82
N MET A 4 3.95 16.82 11.55
CA MET A 4 3.18 15.72 10.94
C MET A 4 1.83 16.21 10.42
N THR A 5 1.55 15.96 9.15
CA THR A 5 0.30 16.31 8.47
C THR A 5 -0.88 15.53 9.06
N VAL A 6 -2.10 16.03 8.88
CA VAL A 6 -3.32 15.32 9.33
C VAL A 6 -3.44 13.96 8.62
N ALA A 7 -3.07 13.88 7.34
CA ALA A 7 -3.09 12.63 6.58
C ALA A 7 -2.12 11.58 7.18
N GLU A 8 -0.88 11.98 7.49
CA GLU A 8 0.09 11.09 8.14
C GLU A 8 -0.40 10.59 9.51
N LYS A 9 -1.08 11.44 10.29
CA LYS A 9 -1.70 11.03 11.55
C LYS A 9 -2.75 9.96 11.32
N VAL A 10 -3.66 10.19 10.37
CA VAL A 10 -4.75 9.25 10.05
C VAL A 10 -4.17 7.91 9.58
N GLU A 11 -3.22 7.92 8.65
CA GLU A 11 -2.53 6.69 8.19
C GLU A 11 -1.88 5.95 9.35
N LEU A 12 -1.11 6.66 10.19
CA LEU A 12 -0.43 6.05 11.33
C LEU A 12 -1.41 5.45 12.34
N THR A 13 -2.58 6.08 12.55
CA THR A 13 -3.64 5.51 13.40
C THR A 13 -4.35 4.32 12.76
N LEU A 14 -4.41 4.26 11.42
CA LEU A 14 -5.07 3.18 10.71
C LEU A 14 -4.29 1.87 10.80
N ILE A 15 -2.95 1.93 10.89
CA ILE A 15 -2.07 0.75 11.00
C ILE A 15 -2.47 -0.17 12.17
N PRO A 16 -2.52 0.28 13.45
CA PRO A 16 -2.91 -0.59 14.55
C PRO A 16 -4.38 -1.02 14.48
N VAL A 17 -5.27 -0.19 13.91
CA VAL A 17 -6.69 -0.52 13.74
C VAL A 17 -6.85 -1.70 12.77
N VAL A 18 -6.18 -1.66 11.62
CA VAL A 18 -6.21 -2.76 10.64
C VAL A 18 -5.53 -4.00 11.23
N GLY A 19 -4.42 -3.85 11.95
CA GLY A 19 -3.77 -4.95 12.66
C GLY A 19 -4.71 -5.66 13.64
N ALA A 20 -5.45 -4.91 14.45
CA ALA A 20 -6.43 -5.45 15.40
C ALA A 20 -7.62 -6.11 14.68
N ALA A 21 -8.07 -5.56 13.54
CA ALA A 21 -9.11 -6.16 12.72
C ALA A 21 -8.66 -7.50 12.12
N VAL A 22 -7.45 -7.58 11.57
CA VAL A 22 -6.87 -8.82 11.03
C VAL A 22 -6.68 -9.86 12.13
N TRP A 23 -6.19 -9.45 13.31
CA TRP A 23 -6.07 -10.33 14.47
C TRP A 23 -7.43 -10.93 14.86
N SER A 24 -8.46 -10.09 14.97
CA SER A 24 -9.82 -10.53 15.34
C SER A 24 -10.41 -11.49 14.31
N LEU A 25 -10.24 -11.19 13.02
CA LEU A 25 -10.68 -12.06 11.92
C LEU A 25 -9.95 -13.41 11.93
N ALA A 26 -8.63 -13.40 12.14
CA ALA A 26 -7.82 -14.61 12.21
C ALA A 26 -8.18 -15.48 13.42
N ALA A 27 -8.49 -14.86 14.56
CA ALA A 27 -8.95 -15.55 15.76
C ALA A 27 -10.31 -16.25 15.54
N ALA A 28 -11.22 -15.63 14.79
CA ALA A 28 -12.53 -16.20 14.49
C ALA A 28 -12.47 -17.32 13.43
N ALA A 29 -11.56 -17.21 12.45
CA ALA A 29 -11.52 -18.12 11.30
C ALA A 29 -10.78 -19.45 11.53
N GLY A 30 -9.93 -19.54 12.57
CA GLY A 30 -9.05 -20.70 12.77
C GLY A 30 -7.93 -20.69 11.73
N ALA A 31 -6.80 -20.06 12.06
CA ALA A 31 -5.85 -19.59 11.06
C ALA A 31 -4.89 -20.67 10.54
N SER A 32 -5.28 -21.32 9.44
CA SER A 32 -4.36 -21.90 8.46
C SER A 32 -4.48 -21.12 7.16
N ILE A 33 -3.38 -20.53 6.69
CA ILE A 33 -3.36 -19.71 5.46
C ILE A 33 -2.29 -20.23 4.51
N GLY A 34 -2.62 -20.34 3.23
CA GLY A 34 -1.64 -20.63 2.17
C GLY A 34 -0.68 -19.47 1.97
N THR A 35 0.58 -19.75 1.68
CA THR A 35 1.60 -18.74 1.33
C THR A 35 1.16 -17.80 0.21
N GLY A 36 0.48 -18.31 -0.82
CA GLY A 36 -0.05 -17.50 -1.92
C GLY A 36 -1.11 -16.51 -1.44
N SER A 37 -2.05 -16.98 -0.61
CA SER A 37 -3.08 -16.13 0.02
C SER A 37 -2.50 -15.06 0.93
N LEU A 38 -1.44 -15.40 1.69
CA LEU A 38 -0.75 -14.45 2.55
C LEU A 38 -0.04 -13.34 1.74
N LEU A 39 0.65 -13.72 0.66
CA LEU A 39 1.28 -12.78 -0.27
C LEU A 39 0.25 -11.87 -0.93
N LEU A 40 -0.87 -12.45 -1.40
CA LEU A 40 -1.96 -11.69 -2.01
C LEU A 40 -2.58 -10.72 -1.02
N GLY A 41 -2.94 -11.18 0.18
CA GLY A 41 -3.51 -10.34 1.23
C GLY A 41 -2.59 -9.18 1.60
N SER A 42 -1.29 -9.45 1.75
CA SER A 42 -0.29 -8.40 2.06
C SER A 42 -0.15 -7.38 0.93
N SER A 43 -0.15 -7.85 -0.33
CA SER A 43 -0.05 -6.99 -1.50
C SER A 43 -1.29 -6.11 -1.68
N VAL A 44 -2.48 -6.68 -1.44
CA VAL A 44 -3.74 -5.94 -1.45
C VAL A 44 -3.78 -4.89 -0.34
N LEU A 45 -3.30 -5.21 0.86
CA LEU A 45 -3.21 -4.24 1.96
C LEU A 45 -2.30 -3.05 1.59
N LEU A 46 -1.12 -3.30 0.99
CA LEU A 46 -0.24 -2.24 0.48
C LEU A 46 -0.95 -1.38 -0.58
N LEU A 47 -1.58 -2.00 -1.57
CA LEU A 47 -2.26 -1.27 -2.64
C LEU A 47 -3.45 -0.46 -2.13
N LEU A 48 -4.22 -0.99 -1.17
CA LEU A 48 -5.33 -0.28 -0.55
C LEU A 48 -4.84 0.94 0.25
N GLN A 49 -3.73 0.80 0.97
CA GLN A 49 -3.11 1.93 1.68
C GLN A 49 -2.75 3.05 0.71
N GLY A 50 -2.05 2.73 -0.39
CA GLY A 50 -1.71 3.70 -1.43
C GLY A 50 -2.94 4.31 -2.10
N LEU A 51 -3.99 3.51 -2.35
CA LEU A 51 -5.23 3.98 -2.95
C LEU A 51 -5.98 4.99 -2.06
N VAL A 52 -6.09 4.71 -0.76
CA VAL A 52 -6.76 5.62 0.20
C VAL A 52 -6.05 6.98 0.22
N ARG A 53 -4.70 6.97 0.21
CA ARG A 53 -3.90 8.20 0.13
C ARG A 53 -4.14 8.95 -1.18
N ASP A 54 -4.10 8.26 -2.31
CA ASP A 54 -4.29 8.89 -3.62
C ASP A 54 -5.69 9.52 -3.76
N LEU A 55 -6.74 8.83 -3.30
CA LEU A 55 -8.11 9.37 -3.26
C LEU A 55 -8.20 10.60 -2.35
N TRP A 56 -7.51 10.60 -1.21
CA TRP A 56 -7.44 11.75 -0.31
C TRP A 56 -6.78 12.96 -0.98
N LEU A 57 -5.62 12.76 -1.63
CA LEU A 57 -4.90 13.81 -2.34
C LEU A 57 -5.72 14.38 -3.51
N ILE A 58 -6.40 13.52 -4.28
CA ILE A 58 -7.32 13.94 -5.35
C ILE A 58 -8.48 14.74 -4.77
N SER A 59 -9.11 14.26 -3.69
CA SER A 59 -10.21 14.98 -3.03
C SER A 59 -9.79 16.37 -2.55
N ARG A 60 -8.57 16.48 -2.01
CA ARG A 60 -7.99 17.75 -1.58
C ARG A 60 -7.70 18.68 -2.77
N ARG A 61 -7.05 18.21 -3.83
CA ARG A 61 -6.80 19.00 -5.06
C ARG A 61 -8.09 19.48 -5.73
N ASN A 62 -9.16 18.68 -5.67
CA ASN A 62 -10.46 19.09 -6.19
C ASN A 62 -11.11 20.21 -5.38
N ARG A 63 -10.79 20.33 -4.08
CA ARG A 63 -11.22 21.44 -3.22
C ARG A 63 -10.33 22.69 -3.40
N ASP A 64 -9.04 22.47 -3.64
CA ASP A 64 -8.04 23.51 -3.87
C ASP A 64 -7.91 23.80 -5.38
N ALA A 65 -9.00 24.26 -5.99
CA ALA A 65 -9.00 24.65 -7.41
C ALA A 65 -7.94 25.74 -7.64
N HIS A 66 -6.94 25.41 -8.49
CA HIS A 66 -5.78 26.22 -8.91
C HIS A 66 -4.45 25.98 -8.16
N ALA A 67 -3.77 24.88 -8.47
CA ALA A 67 -2.30 24.84 -8.35
C ALA A 67 -1.66 23.89 -9.38
N GLY A 68 -1.12 24.49 -10.44
CA GLY A 68 0.09 24.01 -11.13
C GLY A 68 -0.06 22.84 -12.12
N ALA A 69 0.27 23.11 -13.38
CA ALA A 69 0.48 22.11 -14.42
C ALA A 69 1.51 21.05 -13.95
N GLY A 70 1.06 19.80 -13.83
CA GLY A 70 1.88 18.68 -13.39
C GLY A 70 3.01 18.39 -14.37
N ARG A 71 4.24 18.33 -13.85
CA ARG A 71 5.43 17.84 -14.54
C ARG A 71 5.20 16.38 -14.95
N GLU A 72 5.13 16.11 -16.24
CA GLU A 72 5.10 14.76 -16.81
C GLU A 72 6.50 14.13 -16.74
N ALA A 73 6.90 13.66 -15.56
CA ALA A 73 7.98 12.69 -15.46
C ALA A 73 7.36 11.28 -15.42
N LEU A 74 7.92 10.34 -16.19
CA LEU A 74 7.60 8.91 -16.08
C LEU A 74 8.12 8.42 -14.72
N CYS A 75 7.28 8.60 -13.72
CA CYS A 75 7.50 8.25 -12.33
C CYS A 75 6.60 7.05 -11.98
N MET A 76 7.18 6.02 -11.35
CA MET A 76 6.41 4.88 -10.84
C MET A 76 6.57 4.80 -9.33
N CYS A 77 5.46 4.74 -8.61
CA CYS A 77 5.45 4.64 -7.15
C CYS A 77 6.04 3.29 -6.73
N VAL A 78 7.03 3.31 -5.84
CA VAL A 78 7.68 2.09 -5.34
C VAL A 78 6.65 1.16 -4.70
N GLU A 79 5.71 1.74 -3.94
CA GLU A 79 4.59 1.03 -3.31
C GLU A 79 3.73 0.26 -4.33
N SER A 80 3.35 0.91 -5.43
CA SER A 80 2.52 0.29 -6.48
C SER A 80 3.29 -0.80 -7.23
N THR A 81 4.59 -0.60 -7.49
CA THR A 81 5.43 -1.63 -8.10
C THR A 81 5.51 -2.86 -7.20
N ILE A 82 5.84 -2.68 -5.91
CA ILE A 82 5.94 -3.78 -4.95
C ILE A 82 4.58 -4.48 -4.78
N GLY A 83 3.50 -3.71 -4.66
CA GLY A 83 2.15 -4.26 -4.54
C GLY A 83 1.73 -5.07 -5.77
N VAL A 84 1.93 -4.56 -6.99
CA VAL A 84 1.57 -5.29 -8.21
C VAL A 84 2.45 -6.52 -8.41
N THR A 85 3.76 -6.42 -8.18
CA THR A 85 4.66 -7.58 -8.24
C THR A 85 4.27 -8.63 -7.21
N GLY A 86 3.88 -8.21 -6.01
CA GLY A 86 3.36 -9.08 -4.97
C GLY A 86 2.05 -9.78 -5.36
N VAL A 87 1.11 -9.08 -6.00
CA VAL A 87 -0.13 -9.69 -6.53
C VAL A 87 0.19 -10.73 -7.61
N VAL A 88 1.02 -10.38 -8.60
CA VAL A 88 1.40 -11.31 -9.67
C VAL A 88 2.08 -12.56 -9.10
N THR A 89 3.03 -12.37 -8.17
CA THR A 89 3.75 -13.47 -7.52
C THR A 89 2.81 -14.31 -6.66
N GLY A 90 1.93 -13.68 -5.88
CA GLY A 90 0.97 -14.37 -5.03
C GLY A 90 -0.04 -15.20 -5.83
N LEU A 91 -0.54 -14.68 -6.96
CA LEU A 91 -1.39 -15.45 -7.88
C LEU A 91 -0.65 -16.64 -8.48
N ALA A 92 0.61 -16.44 -8.90
CA ALA A 92 1.43 -17.52 -9.44
C ALA A 92 1.68 -18.62 -8.39
N VAL A 93 1.90 -18.25 -7.13
CA VAL A 93 2.09 -19.21 -6.03
C VAL A 93 0.79 -19.94 -5.70
N LEU A 94 -0.34 -19.24 -5.55
CA LEU A 94 -1.64 -19.79 -5.14
C LEU A 94 -2.14 -20.93 -6.07
N GLY A 95 -1.80 -20.87 -7.36
CA GLY A 95 -2.15 -21.91 -8.34
C GLY A 95 -1.10 -23.00 -8.54
N SER A 96 -0.01 -22.99 -7.76
CA SER A 96 1.14 -23.87 -7.96
C SER A 96 1.32 -24.87 -6.82
N ALA A 97 2.15 -25.90 -7.04
CA ALA A 97 2.58 -26.83 -6.00
C ALA A 97 3.45 -26.17 -4.90
N LEU A 98 3.77 -24.88 -5.03
CA LEU A 98 4.51 -24.11 -4.04
C LEU A 98 3.61 -23.51 -2.96
N ASP A 99 2.28 -23.59 -3.08
CA ASP A 99 1.39 -23.08 -2.04
C ASP A 99 1.43 -23.99 -0.80
N ALA A 100 2.29 -23.63 0.14
CA ALA A 100 2.39 -24.30 1.42
C ALA A 100 1.40 -23.69 2.41
N THR A 101 0.71 -24.54 3.17
CA THR A 101 -0.12 -24.08 4.29
C THR A 101 0.76 -23.74 5.48
N LEU A 102 0.63 -22.51 5.97
CA LEU A 102 1.28 -22.06 7.19
C LEU A 102 0.25 -22.00 8.30
N ALA A 103 0.56 -22.68 9.41
CA ALA A 103 -0.17 -22.53 10.66
C ALA A 103 0.32 -21.26 11.35
N LEU A 104 -0.36 -20.15 11.11
CA LEU A 104 -0.05 -18.86 11.72
C LEU A 104 -1.10 -18.54 12.78
N GLY A 105 -0.66 -18.28 14.01
CA GLY A 105 -1.57 -17.80 15.05
C GLY A 105 -2.16 -16.43 14.70
N PRO A 106 -3.29 -16.04 15.32
CA PRO A 106 -3.92 -14.73 15.11
C PRO A 106 -2.95 -13.56 15.37
N GLU A 107 -2.08 -13.70 16.37
CA GLU A 107 -1.05 -12.71 16.70
C GLU A 107 -0.06 -12.49 15.55
N ALA A 108 0.42 -13.56 14.94
CA ALA A 108 1.31 -13.48 13.79
C ALA A 108 0.61 -12.81 12.60
N MET A 109 -0.67 -13.10 12.37
CA MET A 109 -1.44 -12.50 11.29
C MET A 109 -1.64 -10.99 11.48
N GLY A 110 -2.01 -10.57 12.68
CA GLY A 110 -2.11 -9.14 13.03
C GLY A 110 -0.75 -8.44 12.91
N ALA A 111 0.33 -9.07 13.38
CA ALA A 111 1.68 -8.53 13.29
C ALA A 111 2.14 -8.36 11.84
N ILE A 112 1.89 -9.34 10.97
CA ILE A 112 2.20 -9.24 9.53
C ILE A 112 1.48 -8.06 8.91
N ALA A 113 0.17 -7.90 9.17
CA ALA A 113 -0.59 -6.76 8.64
C ALA A 113 0.00 -5.42 9.10
N VAL A 114 0.36 -5.29 10.38
CA VAL A 114 1.01 -4.08 10.92
C VAL A 114 2.35 -3.82 10.24
N VAL A 115 3.21 -4.84 10.11
CA VAL A 115 4.53 -4.71 9.47
C VAL A 115 4.39 -4.30 8.02
N VAL A 116 3.49 -4.92 7.28
CA VAL A 116 3.21 -4.60 5.87
C VAL A 116 2.79 -3.15 5.73
N LEU A 117 1.82 -2.68 6.52
CA LEU A 117 1.35 -1.30 6.46
C LEU A 117 2.40 -0.28 6.96
N ALA A 118 3.22 -0.65 7.94
CA ALA A 118 4.32 0.17 8.42
C ALA A 118 5.42 0.33 7.36
N ILE A 119 5.74 -0.74 6.63
CA ILE A 119 6.63 -0.68 5.47
C ILE A 119 6.02 0.20 4.39
N GLY A 120 4.74 -0.02 4.06
CA GLY A 120 3.97 0.81 3.13
C GLY A 120 4.08 2.29 3.48
N PHE A 121 3.85 2.64 4.75
CA PHE A 121 3.98 4.00 5.26
C PHE A 121 5.41 4.56 5.14
N ALA A 122 6.43 3.74 5.37
CA ALA A 122 7.83 4.17 5.29
C ALA A 122 8.30 4.42 3.85
N ILE A 123 7.84 3.61 2.90
CA ILE A 123 8.21 3.71 1.47
C ILE A 123 7.26 4.59 0.67
N LYS A 124 6.19 5.09 1.29
CA LYS A 124 5.06 5.75 0.62
C LYS A 124 5.50 6.91 -0.28
N ASP A 125 6.50 7.68 0.13
CA ASP A 125 6.97 8.85 -0.63
C ASP A 125 8.04 8.50 -1.67
N LEU A 126 8.42 7.22 -1.82
CA LEU A 126 9.49 6.81 -2.72
C LEU A 126 8.95 6.55 -4.13
N VAL A 127 9.63 7.15 -5.09
CA VAL A 127 9.29 7.08 -6.52
C VAL A 127 10.52 6.66 -7.31
N PHE A 128 10.30 5.75 -8.27
CA PHE A 128 11.27 5.43 -9.31
C PHE A 128 11.11 6.41 -10.49
N GLU A 129 12.09 7.27 -10.71
CA GLU A 129 12.22 8.02 -11.95
C GLU A 129 12.86 7.09 -13.00
N LEU A 130 12.20 6.86 -14.14
CA LEU A 130 12.69 5.94 -15.17
C LEU A 130 13.78 6.55 -16.07
N ARG A 131 13.85 7.88 -16.18
CA ARG A 131 14.83 8.60 -17.01
C ARG A 131 15.23 9.94 -16.36
N PRO A 132 16.42 10.06 -15.72
CA PRO A 132 17.41 9.01 -15.42
C PRO A 132 16.93 8.06 -14.29
N PHE A 133 17.43 6.82 -14.25
CA PHE A 133 17.08 5.86 -13.19
C PHE A 133 17.52 6.36 -11.82
N ARG A 134 16.58 6.88 -11.03
CA ARG A 134 16.84 7.44 -9.69
C ARG A 134 15.66 7.17 -8.75
N ILE A 135 15.98 6.88 -7.50
CA ILE A 135 14.98 6.81 -6.43
C ILE A 135 14.94 8.21 -5.80
N ARG A 136 13.78 8.86 -5.85
CA ARG A 136 13.57 10.16 -5.21
C ARG A 136 12.42 10.06 -4.22
N ARG A 137 12.48 10.90 -3.18
CA ARG A 137 11.35 11.13 -2.29
C ARG A 137 10.50 12.27 -2.84
N ASP A 138 9.23 12.01 -3.08
CA ASP A 138 8.23 12.99 -3.51
C ASP A 138 6.98 12.86 -2.65
N LYS A 139 6.61 13.90 -1.91
CA LYS A 139 5.51 13.85 -0.94
C LYS A 139 4.13 14.05 -1.58
N ASP A 140 4.07 14.66 -2.76
CA ASP A 140 2.81 15.06 -3.42
C ASP A 140 2.62 14.37 -4.77
N HIS A 141 3.31 13.24 -4.98
CA HIS A 141 3.14 12.43 -6.18
C HIS A 141 1.80 11.68 -6.12
N LEU A 142 1.15 11.58 -7.28
CA LEU A 142 -0.08 10.79 -7.47
C LEU A 142 0.25 9.60 -8.33
N ASN A 143 -0.20 8.40 -7.94
CA ASN A 143 -0.11 7.21 -8.77
C ASN A 143 -1.16 7.25 -9.90
N ILE A 144 -2.29 7.91 -9.65
CA ILE A 144 -3.39 8.06 -10.61
C ILE A 144 -3.38 9.47 -11.21
N VAL A 145 -2.98 9.57 -12.49
CA VAL A 145 -3.12 10.80 -13.28
C VAL A 145 -4.37 10.68 -14.16
N PHE A 146 -5.52 11.16 -13.67
CA PHE A 146 -6.69 11.36 -14.54
C PHE A 146 -6.49 12.64 -15.36
N ARG A 147 -6.16 12.50 -16.64
CA ARG A 147 -6.30 13.59 -17.62
C ARG A 147 -7.64 13.40 -18.34
N TRP A 148 -8.62 14.22 -17.99
CA TRP A 148 -9.75 14.44 -18.89
C TRP A 148 -9.26 15.28 -20.06
N LYS A 149 -9.24 14.72 -21.27
CA LYS A 149 -9.20 15.53 -22.48
C LYS A 149 -10.57 16.20 -22.61
N PRO A 150 -10.66 17.54 -22.75
CA PRO A 150 -11.90 18.19 -23.14
C PRO A 150 -12.32 17.75 -24.55
#